data_AF-A0A1Z5JP17-F1
#
_entry.id   AF-A0A1Z5JP17-F1
#
_cell.length_a   1.000
_cell.length_b   1.000
_cell.length_c   1.000
_cell.angle_alpha   90.00
_cell.angle_beta   90.00
_cell.angle_gamma   90.00
#
_symmetry.space_group_name_H-M   'P 1'
#
loop_
_entity.id
_entity.type
_entity.pdbx_description
1 polymer ?
#
loop_
_entity_poly.entity_id
_entity_poly.type
_entity_poly.pdbx_seq_one_letter_code
_entity_poly.pdbx_strand_id
1 'polypeptide(L)'
;MTITLVDATDDSITISWTAVKDADRYVLQYCKADSDNNANSDFETLSDKLTSTQAKKKNLTSGTNETSGRYFFRVGALLQGSDSSSLPTTWITHADAFELLTSDAQTSRPHPPTVTLAGANDALIISWKPHDGATDYAVQMRENIGGSEWVTIASNFSNTQVKKKNLSNPSGYQFRVRPNLEGLPYSSPSTPVAAIGLSDGIKRLFRSLENGTLLKDSSSSSGIPLVDALGGKEFVLLYASASWCGPCRQFTPKLSKWYNSLGPNKTVEVVFLSADHDANSFKSYYSHMPWLAVAHEEDTREELMSYIRVKGIPHLAVLDARTGRIIEENAVSKPLDINRWRSLVYN
;
A
#
# COMPACT_ATOMS: atom_id res chain seq x y z
N MET A 1 -6.20 -11.25 24.28
CA MET A 1 -5.59 -11.57 22.97
C MET A 1 -6.55 -12.44 22.23
N THR A 2 -6.76 -12.18 20.95
CA THR A 2 -7.72 -12.91 20.12
C THR A 2 -6.97 -13.47 18.93
N ILE A 3 -7.21 -14.74 18.60
CA ILE A 3 -6.75 -15.35 17.35
C ILE A 3 -7.82 -15.07 16.29
N THR A 4 -7.44 -14.60 15.11
CA THR A 4 -8.38 -14.28 14.03
C THR A 4 -7.98 -15.00 12.75
N LEU A 5 -8.99 -15.44 12.00
CA LEU A 5 -8.78 -16.04 10.68
C LEU A 5 -8.40 -14.97 9.66
N VAL A 6 -7.22 -15.11 9.08
CA VAL A 6 -6.76 -14.28 7.96
C VAL A 6 -7.27 -14.82 6.64
N ASP A 7 -7.03 -16.11 6.40
CA ASP A 7 -7.37 -16.78 5.16
C ASP A 7 -7.47 -18.30 5.37
N ALA A 8 -8.30 -18.96 4.57
CA ALA A 8 -8.37 -20.42 4.46
C ALA A 8 -8.39 -20.83 2.99
N THR A 9 -7.72 -21.94 2.69
CA THR A 9 -7.79 -22.67 1.42
C THR A 9 -8.25 -24.10 1.71
N ASP A 10 -8.25 -24.95 0.70
CA ASP A 10 -8.52 -26.39 0.84
C ASP A 10 -7.39 -27.17 1.53
N ASP A 11 -6.20 -26.59 1.65
CA ASP A 11 -5.01 -27.23 2.22
C ASP A 11 -4.29 -26.40 3.30
N SER A 12 -4.78 -25.20 3.60
CA SER A 12 -4.05 -24.26 4.47
C SER A 12 -4.93 -23.28 5.21
N ILE A 13 -4.49 -22.90 6.41
CA ILE A 13 -5.13 -21.90 7.24
C ILE A 13 -4.08 -20.88 7.65
N THR A 14 -4.41 -19.61 7.48
CA THR A 14 -3.61 -18.47 7.93
C THR A 14 -4.36 -17.79 9.07
N ILE A 15 -3.69 -17.60 10.20
CA ILE A 15 -4.24 -16.94 11.37
C ILE A 15 -3.33 -15.80 11.81
N SER A 16 -3.91 -14.83 12.51
CA SER A 16 -3.18 -13.78 13.22
C SER A 16 -3.64 -13.69 14.66
N TRP A 17 -2.86 -13.06 15.53
CA TRP A 17 -3.23 -12.88 16.93
C TRP A 17 -2.77 -11.55 17.48
N THR A 18 -3.43 -11.03 18.51
CA THR A 18 -3.02 -9.77 19.14
C THR A 18 -1.60 -9.89 19.70
N ALA A 19 -0.74 -8.92 19.41
CA ALA A 19 0.60 -8.85 19.98
C ALA A 19 0.54 -8.74 21.50
N VAL A 20 1.45 -9.44 22.18
CA VAL A 20 1.67 -9.30 23.63
C VAL A 20 2.76 -8.27 23.84
N LYS A 21 2.53 -7.36 24.78
CA LYS A 21 3.56 -6.41 25.20
C LYS A 21 4.76 -7.18 25.76
N ASP A 22 5.97 -6.79 25.38
CA ASP A 22 7.25 -7.36 25.87
C ASP A 22 7.45 -8.85 25.52
N ALA A 23 6.66 -9.41 24.60
CA ALA A 23 6.93 -10.74 24.05
C ALA A 23 8.11 -10.71 23.09
N ASP A 24 9.04 -11.62 23.32
CA ASP A 24 10.22 -11.86 22.48
C ASP A 24 9.84 -12.76 21.29
N ARG A 25 9.04 -13.80 21.54
CA ARG A 25 8.57 -14.75 20.54
C ARG A 25 7.27 -15.44 20.94
N TYR A 26 6.67 -16.14 19.99
CA TYR A 26 5.43 -16.89 20.13
C TYR A 26 5.64 -18.36 19.80
N VAL A 27 4.95 -19.21 20.57
CA VAL A 27 4.76 -20.62 20.26
C VAL A 27 3.35 -20.79 19.73
N LEU A 28 3.24 -21.32 18.51
CA LEU A 28 1.98 -21.61 17.85
C LEU A 28 1.80 -23.11 17.76
N GLN A 29 0.65 -23.57 18.23
CA GLN A 29 0.24 -24.96 18.13
C GLN A 29 -1.15 -25.07 17.51
N TYR A 30 -1.43 -26.25 16.96
CA TYR A 30 -2.70 -26.54 16.31
C TYR A 30 -3.10 -27.99 16.57
N CYS A 31 -4.39 -28.28 16.50
CA CYS A 31 -4.90 -29.65 16.50
C CYS A 31 -6.09 -29.76 15.55
N LYS A 32 -6.37 -30.97 15.07
CA LYS A 32 -7.61 -31.25 14.33
C LYS A 32 -8.79 -31.29 15.30
N ALA A 33 -9.96 -30.82 14.86
CA ALA A 33 -11.19 -31.00 15.61
C ALA A 33 -11.55 -32.50 15.69
N ASP A 34 -12.14 -32.91 16.80
CA ASP A 34 -12.69 -34.26 16.95
C ASP A 34 -14.07 -34.41 16.25
N SER A 35 -14.71 -35.58 16.41
CA SER A 35 -16.02 -35.85 15.84
C SER A 35 -17.12 -34.90 16.34
N ASP A 36 -16.95 -34.37 17.55
CA ASP A 36 -17.92 -33.52 18.23
C ASP A 36 -17.57 -32.02 18.06
N ASN A 37 -16.65 -31.71 17.15
CA ASN A 37 -16.16 -30.35 16.85
C ASN A 37 -15.47 -29.68 18.04
N ASN A 38 -14.85 -30.46 18.93
CA ASN A 38 -14.05 -29.95 20.05
C ASN A 38 -12.55 -30.01 19.75
N ALA A 39 -11.78 -29.22 20.49
CA ALA A 39 -10.34 -29.26 20.43
C ALA A 39 -9.83 -30.56 21.05
N ASN A 40 -9.01 -31.31 20.30
CA ASN A 40 -8.25 -32.41 20.86
C ASN A 40 -7.27 -31.90 21.94
N SER A 41 -7.01 -32.69 22.98
CA SER A 41 -5.98 -32.40 23.98
C SER A 41 -4.57 -32.36 23.37
N ASP A 42 -4.35 -33.09 22.28
CA ASP A 42 -3.03 -33.31 21.69
C ASP A 42 -2.70 -32.26 20.62
N PHE A 43 -2.25 -31.09 21.07
CA PHE A 43 -1.79 -30.01 20.20
C PHE A 43 -0.38 -30.26 19.65
N GLU A 44 -0.24 -30.16 18.32
CA GLU A 44 1.04 -30.22 17.62
C GLU A 44 1.69 -28.84 17.54
N THR A 45 3.01 -28.78 17.69
CA THR A 45 3.76 -27.52 17.55
C THR A 45 4.01 -27.20 16.09
N LEU A 46 3.45 -26.08 15.63
CA LEU A 46 3.74 -25.55 14.30
C LEU A 46 5.06 -24.76 14.30
N SER A 47 5.28 -23.93 15.31
CA SER A 47 6.54 -23.19 15.48
C SER A 47 6.67 -22.67 16.91
N ASP A 48 7.89 -22.61 17.41
CA ASP A 48 8.28 -22.11 18.74
C ASP A 48 9.15 -20.83 18.68
N LYS A 49 9.33 -20.27 17.48
CA LYS A 49 10.28 -19.18 17.18
C LYS A 49 9.64 -18.02 16.43
N LEU A 50 8.31 -17.92 16.44
CA LEU A 50 7.62 -16.88 15.69
C LEU A 50 7.85 -15.53 16.34
N THR A 51 8.36 -14.56 15.58
CA THR A 51 8.47 -13.16 16.01
C THR A 51 7.34 -12.30 15.43
N SER A 52 6.64 -12.80 14.41
CA SER A 52 5.45 -12.19 13.85
C SER A 52 4.19 -12.64 14.58
N THR A 53 3.14 -11.83 14.47
CA THR A 53 1.79 -12.13 15.01
C THR A 53 0.85 -12.75 13.99
N GLN A 54 1.40 -13.41 12.98
CA GLN A 54 0.67 -14.09 11.92
C GLN A 54 1.48 -15.30 11.47
N ALA A 55 0.79 -16.40 11.18
CA ALA A 55 1.39 -17.61 10.64
C ALA A 55 0.43 -18.36 9.72
N LYS A 56 1.00 -19.16 8.81
CA LYS A 56 0.24 -20.01 7.89
C LYS A 56 0.61 -21.47 8.12
N LYS A 57 -0.39 -22.30 8.40
CA LYS A 57 -0.27 -23.76 8.39
C LYS A 57 -0.67 -24.29 7.02
N LYS A 58 0.22 -25.04 6.37
CA LYS A 58 -0.01 -25.72 5.08
C LYS A 58 -0.13 -27.23 5.25
N ASN A 59 -0.49 -27.93 4.19
CA ASN A 59 -0.62 -29.40 4.16
C ASN A 59 -1.64 -29.88 5.21
N LEU A 60 -2.73 -29.14 5.37
CA LEU A 60 -3.88 -29.57 6.13
C LEU A 60 -4.75 -30.44 5.22
N THR A 61 -5.45 -31.39 5.83
CA THR A 61 -6.31 -32.30 5.09
C THR A 61 -7.77 -32.04 5.44
N SER A 62 -8.60 -31.89 4.41
CA SER A 62 -10.04 -32.11 4.48
C SER A 62 -10.26 -33.63 4.44
N GLY A 63 -10.75 -34.22 5.52
CA GLY A 63 -11.19 -35.62 5.47
C GLY A 63 -12.59 -35.77 4.88
N THR A 64 -13.14 -36.98 4.93
CA THR A 64 -14.38 -37.36 4.24
C THR A 64 -15.68 -36.98 4.95
N ASN A 65 -15.62 -36.58 6.23
CA ASN A 65 -16.81 -36.24 7.04
C ASN A 65 -16.87 -34.72 7.28
N GLU A 66 -18.05 -34.17 7.60
CA GLU A 66 -18.31 -32.72 7.76
C GLU A 66 -17.38 -31.99 8.75
N THR A 67 -16.85 -32.67 9.78
CA THR A 67 -15.90 -32.09 10.74
C THR A 67 -14.42 -32.23 10.33
N SER A 68 -14.14 -32.92 9.22
CA SER A 68 -12.80 -33.40 8.91
C SER A 68 -11.85 -32.35 8.33
N GLY A 69 -12.33 -31.13 8.10
CA GLY A 69 -11.53 -29.98 7.62
C GLY A 69 -11.34 -28.88 8.67
N ARG A 70 -11.64 -29.15 9.94
CA ARG A 70 -11.65 -28.15 11.01
C ARG A 70 -10.45 -28.28 11.94
N TYR A 71 -9.84 -27.15 12.29
CA TYR A 71 -8.63 -27.08 13.09
C TYR A 71 -8.70 -25.98 14.16
N PHE A 72 -8.29 -26.34 15.38
CA PHE A 72 -8.09 -25.39 16.46
C PHE A 72 -6.66 -24.89 16.47
N PHE A 73 -6.49 -23.66 16.92
CA PHE A 73 -5.18 -23.04 17.08
C PHE A 73 -5.06 -22.44 18.47
N ARG A 74 -3.86 -22.56 19.05
CA ARG A 74 -3.51 -21.87 20.27
C ARG A 74 -2.14 -21.22 20.18
N VAL A 75 -2.04 -20.05 20.78
CA VAL A 75 -0.82 -19.25 20.79
C VAL A 75 -0.43 -18.97 22.24
N GLY A 76 0.84 -19.20 22.56
CA GLY A 76 1.44 -18.76 23.81
C GLY A 76 2.60 -17.81 23.52
N ALA A 77 2.79 -16.82 24.38
CA ALA A 77 3.87 -15.84 24.25
C ALA A 77 4.97 -16.10 25.27
N LEU A 78 6.21 -15.90 24.88
CA LEU A 78 7.38 -15.95 25.75
C LEU A 78 7.94 -14.54 25.89
N LEU A 79 8.06 -14.08 27.13
CA LEU A 79 8.55 -12.74 27.46
C LEU A 79 10.08 -12.71 27.44
N GLN A 80 10.62 -11.51 27.30
CA GLN A 80 12.07 -11.29 27.32
C GLN A 80 12.71 -11.85 28.60
N GLY A 81 13.79 -12.64 28.45
CA GLY A 81 14.48 -13.31 29.56
C GLY A 81 13.94 -14.71 29.90
N SER A 82 12.92 -15.19 29.19
CA SER A 82 12.50 -16.60 29.28
C SER A 82 13.55 -17.51 28.65
N ASP A 83 13.83 -18.67 29.25
CA ASP A 83 14.79 -19.63 28.72
C ASP A 83 14.42 -20.08 27.30
N SER A 84 15.42 -20.31 26.45
CA SER A 84 15.22 -20.69 25.05
C SER A 84 14.49 -22.03 24.85
N SER A 85 14.42 -22.88 25.89
CA SER A 85 13.68 -24.14 25.92
C SER A 85 12.36 -24.07 26.69
N SER A 86 12.00 -22.91 27.25
CA SER A 86 10.76 -22.76 28.02
C SER A 86 9.53 -22.76 27.11
N LEU A 87 8.45 -23.39 27.59
CA LEU A 87 7.13 -23.32 26.95
C LEU A 87 6.27 -22.25 27.64
N PRO A 88 5.34 -21.62 26.90
CA PRO A 88 4.39 -20.69 27.51
C PRO A 88 3.55 -21.36 28.60
N THR A 89 3.42 -20.69 29.74
CA THR A 89 2.51 -21.09 30.83
C THR A 89 1.07 -20.66 30.58
N THR A 90 0.87 -19.69 29.70
CA THR A 90 -0.44 -19.15 29.33
C THR A 90 -0.65 -19.31 27.84
N TRP A 91 -1.79 -19.91 27.49
CA TRP A 91 -2.21 -20.16 26.12
C TRP A 91 -3.51 -19.41 25.83
N ILE A 92 -3.60 -18.82 24.66
CA ILE A 92 -4.87 -18.39 24.08
C ILE A 92 -5.26 -19.41 23.03
N THR A 93 -6.42 -20.02 23.21
CA THR A 93 -7.02 -20.93 22.24
C THR A 93 -8.24 -20.23 21.64
N HIS A 94 -8.40 -20.28 20.32
CA HIS A 94 -9.62 -19.78 19.69
C HIS A 94 -10.82 -20.65 20.13
N ALA A 95 -11.97 -20.03 20.38
CA ALA A 95 -13.15 -20.73 20.89
C ALA A 95 -13.68 -21.75 19.87
N ASP A 96 -13.65 -21.38 18.58
CA ASP A 96 -14.15 -22.20 17.48
C ASP A 96 -13.02 -22.73 16.59
N ALA A 97 -13.23 -23.88 15.97
CA ALA A 97 -12.32 -24.38 14.94
C ALA A 97 -12.43 -23.54 13.66
N PHE A 98 -11.30 -23.32 12.99
CA PHE A 98 -11.28 -22.77 11.63
C PHE A 98 -11.44 -23.88 10.61
N GLU A 99 -12.21 -23.63 9.55
CA GLU A 99 -12.56 -24.61 8.54
C GLU A 99 -11.81 -24.34 7.22
N LEU A 100 -11.32 -25.42 6.60
CA LEU A 100 -10.77 -25.40 5.25
C LEU A 100 -11.88 -25.16 4.22
N LEU A 101 -11.52 -24.58 3.08
CA LEU A 101 -12.42 -24.56 1.94
C LEU A 101 -12.59 -25.97 1.36
N THR A 102 -13.75 -26.24 0.76
CA THR A 102 -13.88 -27.41 -0.12
C THR A 102 -13.08 -27.16 -1.41
N SER A 103 -12.68 -28.23 -2.11
CA SER A 103 -11.98 -28.10 -3.39
C SER A 103 -12.83 -27.33 -4.44
N ASP A 104 -14.15 -27.50 -4.40
CA ASP A 104 -15.07 -26.77 -5.28
C ASP A 104 -15.15 -25.28 -4.93
N ALA A 105 -15.17 -24.93 -3.63
CA ALA A 105 -15.13 -23.55 -3.18
C ALA A 105 -13.78 -22.89 -3.50
N GLN A 106 -12.67 -23.63 -3.38
CA GLN A 106 -11.33 -23.15 -3.70
C GLN A 106 -11.16 -22.88 -5.21
N THR A 107 -11.71 -23.74 -6.07
CA THR A 107 -11.66 -23.55 -7.54
C THR A 107 -12.58 -22.43 -8.01
N SER A 108 -13.72 -22.23 -7.33
CA SER A 108 -14.68 -21.14 -7.62
C SER A 108 -14.29 -19.81 -6.97
N ARG A 109 -13.14 -19.75 -6.31
CA ARG A 109 -12.71 -18.58 -5.55
C ARG A 109 -12.30 -17.41 -6.46
N PRO A 110 -12.76 -16.18 -6.20
CA PRO A 110 -12.33 -15.01 -6.96
C PRO A 110 -10.83 -14.71 -6.74
N HIS A 111 -10.24 -14.05 -7.73
CA HIS A 111 -8.88 -13.52 -7.61
C HIS A 111 -8.81 -12.41 -6.55
N PRO A 112 -7.66 -12.25 -5.86
CA PRO A 112 -7.48 -11.17 -4.89
C PRO A 112 -7.65 -9.80 -5.57
N PRO A 113 -8.23 -8.80 -4.86
CA PRO A 113 -8.35 -7.46 -5.41
C PRO A 113 -6.99 -6.78 -5.51
N THR A 114 -6.84 -5.91 -6.51
CA THR A 114 -5.71 -5.01 -6.66
C THR A 114 -5.96 -3.76 -5.80
N VAL A 115 -4.95 -3.34 -5.05
CA VAL A 115 -5.03 -2.18 -4.16
C VAL A 115 -3.97 -1.16 -4.57
N THR A 116 -4.39 0.07 -4.88
CA THR A 116 -3.50 1.17 -5.27
C THR A 116 -3.74 2.40 -4.40
N LEU A 117 -2.74 3.28 -4.35
CA LEU A 117 -2.83 4.55 -3.63
C LEU A 117 -3.84 5.45 -4.36
N ALA A 118 -4.74 6.07 -3.60
CA ALA A 118 -5.76 6.95 -4.16
C ALA A 118 -5.28 8.41 -4.33
N GLY A 119 -3.97 8.65 -4.16
CA GLY A 119 -3.35 9.97 -4.08
C GLY A 119 -3.65 10.71 -2.77
N ALA A 120 -4.90 10.75 -2.31
CA ALA A 120 -5.20 11.37 -1.03
C ALA A 120 -4.47 10.71 0.17
N ASN A 121 -4.12 11.54 1.16
CA ASN A 121 -3.88 11.03 2.52
C ASN A 121 -5.06 10.18 2.88
N ASP A 122 -4.77 9.05 3.51
CA ASP A 122 -5.78 8.18 4.08
C ASP A 122 -6.68 7.40 3.11
N ALA A 123 -6.37 7.37 1.81
CA ALA A 123 -7.23 6.68 0.86
C ALA A 123 -6.52 5.65 -0.04
N LEU A 124 -7.22 4.54 -0.27
CA LEU A 124 -6.85 3.46 -1.18
C LEU A 124 -7.98 3.22 -2.20
N ILE A 125 -7.59 2.88 -3.43
CA ILE A 125 -8.48 2.38 -4.46
C ILE A 125 -8.34 0.86 -4.49
N ILE A 126 -9.46 0.16 -4.35
CA ILE A 126 -9.55 -1.29 -4.39
C ILE A 126 -10.32 -1.65 -5.66
N SER A 127 -9.75 -2.47 -6.53
CA SER A 127 -10.38 -2.92 -7.77
C SER A 127 -10.24 -4.43 -7.98
N TRP A 128 -11.23 -5.04 -8.64
CA TRP A 128 -11.22 -6.47 -8.96
C TRP A 128 -11.79 -6.73 -10.35
N LYS A 129 -11.57 -7.94 -10.85
CA LYS A 129 -12.17 -8.39 -12.10
C LYS A 129 -13.62 -8.81 -11.83
N PRO A 130 -14.58 -8.46 -12.71
CA PRO A 130 -15.93 -9.00 -12.63
C PRO A 130 -15.90 -10.53 -12.62
N HIS A 131 -16.79 -11.13 -11.84
CA HIS A 131 -17.05 -12.56 -11.80
C HIS A 131 -18.28 -12.87 -12.64
N ASP A 132 -18.24 -13.95 -13.41
CA ASP A 132 -19.36 -14.37 -14.24
C ASP A 132 -20.60 -14.65 -13.38
N GLY A 133 -21.75 -14.15 -13.82
CA GLY A 133 -23.04 -14.27 -13.11
C GLY A 133 -23.24 -13.33 -11.92
N ALA A 134 -22.23 -12.58 -11.50
CA ALA A 134 -22.34 -11.70 -10.33
C ALA A 134 -22.89 -10.31 -10.69
N THR A 135 -23.92 -9.87 -9.96
CA THR A 135 -24.50 -8.53 -10.10
C THR A 135 -23.95 -7.52 -9.08
N ASP A 136 -23.50 -8.02 -7.92
CA ASP A 136 -22.91 -7.21 -6.88
C ASP A 136 -21.92 -8.03 -6.01
N TYR A 137 -21.18 -7.29 -5.18
CA TYR A 137 -20.07 -7.80 -4.39
C TYR A 137 -20.13 -7.32 -2.95
N ALA A 138 -19.64 -8.16 -2.04
CA ALA A 138 -19.27 -7.78 -0.70
C ALA A 138 -17.76 -7.60 -0.60
N VAL A 139 -17.32 -6.50 0.01
CA VAL A 139 -15.92 -6.15 0.21
C VAL A 139 -15.65 -6.06 1.70
N GLN A 140 -14.61 -6.75 2.15
CA GLN A 140 -14.10 -6.69 3.50
C GLN A 140 -12.70 -6.11 3.54
N MET A 141 -12.40 -5.47 4.66
CA MET A 141 -11.12 -4.87 4.97
C MET A 141 -10.68 -5.35 6.35
N ARG A 142 -9.37 -5.54 6.54
CA ARG A 142 -8.77 -5.64 7.87
C ARG A 142 -7.48 -4.84 7.92
N GLU A 143 -7.12 -4.41 9.11
CA GLU A 143 -5.80 -3.85 9.35
C GLU A 143 -4.75 -4.96 9.33
N ASN A 144 -3.54 -4.64 8.86
CA ASN A 144 -2.41 -5.56 8.84
C ASN A 144 -1.64 -5.51 10.17
N ILE A 145 -2.38 -5.62 11.26
CA ILE A 145 -1.84 -5.81 12.61
C ILE A 145 -2.40 -7.11 13.18
N GLY A 146 -1.67 -7.70 14.13
CA GLY A 146 -2.05 -8.97 14.73
C GLY A 146 -3.39 -8.91 15.45
N GLY A 147 -4.26 -9.88 15.19
CA GLY A 147 -5.55 -10.02 15.85
C GLY A 147 -6.64 -9.10 15.31
N SER A 148 -6.39 -8.39 14.20
CA SER A 148 -7.44 -7.66 13.50
C SER A 148 -8.44 -8.61 12.85
N GLU A 149 -9.71 -8.26 12.94
CA GLU A 149 -10.81 -8.96 12.28
C GLU A 149 -11.17 -8.33 10.94
N TRP A 150 -11.89 -9.11 10.12
CA TRP A 150 -12.45 -8.62 8.87
C TRP A 150 -13.71 -7.80 9.13
N VAL A 151 -13.73 -6.57 8.63
CA VAL A 151 -14.87 -5.66 8.69
C VAL A 151 -15.45 -5.50 7.29
N THR A 152 -16.76 -5.67 7.15
CA THR A 152 -17.47 -5.41 5.90
C THR A 152 -17.55 -3.90 5.65
N ILE A 153 -16.93 -3.45 4.56
CA ILE A 153 -16.94 -2.03 4.15
C ILE A 153 -17.94 -1.76 3.03
N ALA A 154 -18.39 -2.80 2.32
CA ALA A 154 -19.48 -2.76 1.36
C ALA A 154 -20.13 -4.14 1.28
N SER A 155 -21.46 -4.22 1.28
CA SER A 155 -22.19 -5.49 1.22
C SER A 155 -22.81 -5.80 -0.14
N ASN A 156 -23.36 -4.80 -0.83
CA ASN A 156 -24.07 -4.95 -2.11
C ASN A 156 -23.56 -3.93 -3.12
N PHE A 157 -22.31 -4.08 -3.54
CA PHE A 157 -21.65 -3.12 -4.42
C PHE A 157 -21.65 -3.61 -5.86
N SER A 158 -22.34 -2.91 -6.76
CA SER A 158 -22.51 -3.34 -8.16
C SER A 158 -21.30 -3.06 -9.05
N ASN A 159 -20.44 -2.11 -8.67
CA ASN A 159 -19.23 -1.79 -9.41
C ASN A 159 -18.07 -2.72 -9.02
N THR A 160 -16.96 -2.66 -9.75
CA THR A 160 -15.76 -3.45 -9.48
C THR A 160 -14.57 -2.64 -8.95
N GLN A 161 -14.85 -1.41 -8.48
CA GLN A 161 -13.85 -0.53 -7.89
C GLN A 161 -14.46 0.33 -6.78
N VAL A 162 -13.79 0.42 -5.63
CA VAL A 162 -14.19 1.26 -4.48
C VAL A 162 -13.01 2.07 -3.96
N LYS A 163 -13.25 3.35 -3.60
CA LYS A 163 -12.27 4.19 -2.89
C LYS A 163 -12.59 4.17 -1.39
N LYS A 164 -11.69 3.60 -0.58
CA LYS A 164 -11.78 3.64 0.89
C LYS A 164 -10.92 4.78 1.41
N LYS A 165 -11.50 5.67 2.22
CA LYS A 165 -10.83 6.83 2.86
C LYS A 165 -10.65 6.61 4.37
N ASN A 166 -10.03 7.57 5.06
CA ASN A 166 -9.79 7.58 6.51
C ASN A 166 -8.97 6.37 7.01
N LEU A 167 -7.93 6.01 6.26
CA LEU A 167 -6.98 4.95 6.54
C LEU A 167 -5.68 5.53 7.11
N SER A 168 -5.33 5.21 8.34
CA SER A 168 -4.18 5.81 9.03
C SER A 168 -3.14 4.79 9.51
N ASN A 169 -3.44 3.50 9.43
CA ASN A 169 -2.56 2.45 9.97
C ASN A 169 -1.29 2.29 9.10
N PRO A 170 -0.09 2.53 9.65
CA PRO A 170 1.17 2.44 8.91
C PRO A 170 1.55 1.00 8.55
N SER A 171 1.07 -0.01 9.28
CA SER A 171 1.25 -1.42 8.94
C SER A 171 0.43 -1.83 7.71
N GLY A 172 -0.53 -0.98 7.31
CA GLY A 172 -1.35 -1.12 6.12
C GLY A 172 -2.63 -1.92 6.32
N TYR A 173 -3.31 -2.17 5.22
CA TYR A 173 -4.62 -2.79 5.16
C TYR A 173 -4.64 -3.91 4.13
N GLN A 174 -5.41 -4.96 4.41
CA GLN A 174 -5.69 -6.03 3.46
C GLN A 174 -7.17 -6.01 3.10
N PHE A 175 -7.47 -6.36 1.86
CA PHE A 175 -8.82 -6.38 1.33
C PHE A 175 -9.14 -7.74 0.72
N ARG A 176 -10.39 -8.15 0.82
CA ARG A 176 -10.90 -9.32 0.12
C ARG A 176 -12.31 -9.03 -0.40
N VAL A 177 -12.65 -9.66 -1.50
CA VAL A 177 -13.94 -9.46 -2.18
C VAL A 177 -14.60 -10.81 -2.41
N ARG A 178 -15.93 -10.85 -2.32
CA ARG A 178 -16.70 -11.96 -2.86
C ARG A 178 -17.86 -11.45 -3.72
N PRO A 179 -18.23 -12.15 -4.78
CA PRO A 179 -19.53 -12.00 -5.40
C PRO A 179 -20.63 -12.44 -4.44
N ASN A 180 -21.77 -11.76 -4.41
CA ASN A 180 -22.93 -12.25 -3.66
C ASN A 180 -23.70 -13.30 -4.49
N LEU A 181 -23.03 -14.41 -4.73
CA LEU A 181 -23.62 -15.63 -5.24
C LEU A 181 -23.60 -16.67 -4.11
N GLU A 182 -24.61 -17.52 -4.08
CA GLU A 182 -24.75 -18.54 -3.05
C GLU A 182 -23.52 -19.47 -3.04
N GLY A 183 -23.00 -19.76 -1.84
CA GLY A 183 -21.89 -20.70 -1.65
C GLY A 183 -20.48 -20.18 -2.02
N LEU A 184 -20.33 -18.96 -2.56
CA LEU A 184 -19.00 -18.46 -2.93
C LEU A 184 -18.20 -17.91 -1.73
N PRO A 185 -16.93 -18.31 -1.58
CA PRO A 185 -16.05 -17.77 -0.56
C PRO A 185 -15.49 -16.39 -0.96
N TYR A 186 -14.92 -15.68 0.03
CA TYR A 186 -14.10 -14.50 -0.27
C TYR A 186 -12.83 -14.89 -1.03
N SER A 187 -12.37 -13.98 -1.89
CA SER A 187 -11.05 -14.03 -2.52
C SER A 187 -9.94 -14.19 -1.49
N SER A 188 -8.74 -14.59 -1.95
CA SER A 188 -7.55 -14.44 -1.12
C SER A 188 -7.38 -12.97 -0.72
N PRO A 189 -6.83 -12.69 0.49
CA PRO A 189 -6.50 -11.33 0.88
C PRO A 189 -5.53 -10.69 -0.12
N SER A 190 -5.71 -9.40 -0.40
CA SER A 190 -4.71 -8.61 -1.10
C SER A 190 -3.39 -8.59 -0.32
N THR A 191 -2.31 -8.24 -0.99
CA THR A 191 -1.10 -7.80 -0.29
C THR A 191 -1.46 -6.61 0.63
N PRO A 192 -0.84 -6.50 1.82
CA PRO A 192 -1.02 -5.34 2.68
C PRO A 192 -0.56 -4.06 1.97
N VAL A 193 -1.40 -3.03 1.98
CA VAL A 193 -1.07 -1.71 1.44
C VAL A 193 -1.40 -0.64 2.48
N ALA A 194 -0.41 0.18 2.82
CA ALA A 194 -0.64 1.36 3.64
C ALA A 194 -1.17 2.52 2.77
N ALA A 195 -2.15 3.25 3.30
CA ALA A 195 -2.59 4.49 2.69
C ALA A 195 -1.51 5.55 2.93
N ILE A 196 -0.61 5.68 1.97
CA ILE A 196 0.42 6.71 1.97
C ILE A 196 -0.12 7.81 1.07
N GLY A 197 -0.52 8.95 1.63
CA GLY A 197 -0.88 10.11 0.81
C GLY A 197 0.21 11.16 0.80
N LEU A 198 -0.22 12.42 0.78
CA LEU A 198 0.67 13.57 0.79
C LEU A 198 1.26 13.82 2.19
N SER A 199 2.56 13.61 2.38
CA SER A 199 3.19 13.89 3.66
C SER A 199 3.04 15.35 4.10
N ASP A 200 3.05 15.58 5.41
CA ASP A 200 3.04 16.95 5.94
C ASP A 200 4.28 17.75 5.53
N GLY A 201 5.39 17.06 5.23
CA GLY A 201 6.58 17.66 4.64
C GLY A 201 6.28 18.28 3.28
N ILE A 202 5.69 17.51 2.37
CA ILE A 202 5.31 18.02 1.05
C ILE A 202 4.19 19.06 1.16
N LYS A 203 3.18 18.87 2.03
CA LYS A 203 2.13 19.89 2.26
C LYS A 203 2.72 21.24 2.66
N ARG A 204 3.72 21.25 3.55
CA ARG A 204 4.37 22.49 3.99
C ARG A 204 5.12 23.19 2.86
N LEU A 205 5.69 22.44 1.91
CA LEU A 205 6.41 23.01 0.77
C LEU A 205 5.47 23.69 -0.23
N PHE A 206 4.27 23.13 -0.43
CA PHE A 206 3.26 23.68 -1.35
C PHE A 206 2.17 24.49 -0.62
N ARG A 207 2.44 24.98 0.60
CA ARG A 207 1.44 25.67 1.43
C ARG A 207 0.92 26.97 0.81
N SER A 208 1.73 27.60 -0.04
CA SER A 208 1.44 28.89 -0.67
C SER A 208 0.74 28.72 -2.03
N LEU A 209 0.47 27.48 -2.46
CA LEU A 209 -0.10 27.20 -3.77
C LEU A 209 -1.58 27.57 -3.76
N GLU A 210 -1.97 28.54 -4.59
CA GLU A 210 -3.36 28.97 -4.65
C GLU A 210 -4.24 27.80 -5.15
N ASN A 211 -5.37 27.58 -4.47
CA ASN A 211 -6.30 26.46 -4.70
C ASN A 211 -5.72 25.04 -4.47
N GLY A 212 -4.43 24.90 -4.14
CA GLY A 212 -3.80 23.61 -3.83
C GLY A 212 -3.78 22.64 -5.02
N THR A 213 -3.68 23.13 -6.25
CA THR A 213 -3.71 22.31 -7.47
C THR A 213 -2.48 22.49 -8.36
N LEU A 214 -2.06 21.41 -9.03
CA LEU A 214 -1.00 21.41 -10.05
C LEU A 214 -1.59 21.26 -11.45
N LEU A 215 -0.97 21.87 -12.46
CA LEU A 215 -1.37 21.74 -13.85
C LEU A 215 -0.99 20.35 -14.40
N LYS A 216 -1.91 19.70 -15.11
CA LYS A 216 -1.66 18.39 -15.78
C LYS A 216 -1.18 18.55 -17.22
N ASP A 217 -1.56 19.64 -17.87
CA ASP A 217 -1.18 19.95 -19.24
C ASP A 217 -1.27 21.46 -19.48
N SER A 218 -0.72 21.93 -20.60
CA SER A 218 -0.63 23.34 -20.97
C SER A 218 -1.98 23.99 -21.32
N SER A 219 -3.05 23.21 -21.51
CA SER A 219 -4.36 23.64 -22.00
C SER A 219 -5.49 23.55 -20.97
N SER A 220 -5.31 22.79 -19.90
CA SER A 220 -6.33 22.50 -18.91
C SER A 220 -6.45 23.63 -17.89
N SER A 221 -7.65 24.21 -17.81
CA SER A 221 -8.06 25.10 -16.71
C SER A 221 -8.40 24.35 -15.41
N SER A 222 -8.43 23.01 -15.45
CA SER A 222 -8.73 22.15 -14.30
C SER A 222 -7.44 21.56 -13.75
N GLY A 223 -6.96 22.10 -12.64
CA GLY A 223 -5.80 21.59 -11.91
C GLY A 223 -6.10 20.29 -11.16
N ILE A 224 -5.07 19.48 -10.92
CA ILE A 224 -5.15 18.28 -10.08
C ILE A 224 -4.84 18.68 -8.63
N PRO A 225 -5.68 18.34 -7.64
CA PRO A 225 -5.37 18.55 -6.23
C PRO A 225 -4.01 17.93 -5.84
N LEU A 226 -3.20 18.64 -5.05
CA LEU A 226 -1.86 18.20 -4.62
C LEU A 226 -1.85 16.78 -4.03
N VAL A 227 -2.89 16.45 -3.26
CA VAL A 227 -3.11 15.13 -2.71
C VAL A 227 -3.18 14.09 -3.83
N ASP A 228 -4.07 14.27 -4.80
CA ASP A 228 -4.23 13.32 -5.90
C ASP A 228 -2.98 13.26 -6.82
N ALA A 229 -2.25 14.37 -6.94
CA ALA A 229 -1.04 14.49 -7.76
C ALA A 229 0.21 13.81 -7.15
N LEU A 230 0.51 14.12 -5.88
CA LEU A 230 1.80 13.81 -5.26
C LEU A 230 1.71 12.78 -4.14
N GLY A 231 0.51 12.46 -3.65
CA GLY A 231 0.39 11.53 -2.55
C GLY A 231 0.70 10.09 -2.97
N GLY A 232 1.36 9.38 -2.06
CA GLY A 232 1.77 8.01 -2.29
C GLY A 232 3.00 7.82 -3.18
N LYS A 233 3.61 8.92 -3.65
CA LYS A 233 4.92 8.85 -4.31
C LYS A 233 6.01 8.53 -3.28
N GLU A 234 7.06 7.87 -3.72
CA GLU A 234 8.32 7.73 -2.97
C GLU A 234 9.17 9.00 -3.13
N PHE A 235 9.19 9.58 -4.34
CA PHE A 235 9.99 10.76 -4.63
C PHE A 235 9.18 11.82 -5.39
N VAL A 236 9.39 13.08 -5.03
CA VAL A 236 8.90 14.26 -5.77
C VAL A 236 10.11 14.99 -6.33
N LEU A 237 10.14 15.21 -7.63
CA LEU A 237 11.24 15.88 -8.32
C LEU A 237 10.82 17.29 -8.68
N LEU A 238 11.53 18.29 -8.16
CA LEU A 238 11.31 19.69 -8.51
C LEU A 238 12.26 20.06 -9.65
N TYR A 239 11.71 20.34 -10.82
CA TYR A 239 12.47 20.60 -12.03
C TYR A 239 12.38 22.06 -12.44
N ALA A 240 13.44 22.83 -12.20
CA ALA A 240 13.54 24.22 -12.65
C ALA A 240 14.19 24.30 -14.03
N SER A 241 13.48 24.91 -14.99
CA SER A 241 13.88 24.95 -16.40
C SER A 241 13.16 26.08 -17.15
N ALA A 242 13.63 26.43 -18.35
CA ALA A 242 13.02 27.47 -19.18
C ALA A 242 13.21 27.23 -20.67
N SER A 243 12.29 27.77 -21.47
CA SER A 243 12.27 27.64 -22.94
C SER A 243 13.50 28.26 -23.60
N TRP A 244 13.94 29.42 -23.11
CA TRP A 244 15.07 30.19 -23.63
C TRP A 244 16.43 29.55 -23.32
N CYS A 245 16.49 28.66 -22.32
CA CYS A 245 17.73 28.04 -21.85
C CYS A 245 18.20 26.87 -22.75
N GLY A 246 19.37 27.02 -23.37
CA GLY A 246 19.96 26.00 -24.25
C GLY A 246 20.19 24.64 -23.58
N PRO A 247 20.95 24.57 -22.46
CA PRO A 247 21.17 23.32 -21.73
C PRO A 247 19.87 22.65 -21.26
N CYS A 248 18.85 23.45 -20.92
CA CYS A 248 17.54 22.98 -20.52
C CYS A 248 16.84 22.21 -21.64
N ARG A 249 16.85 22.75 -22.86
CA ARG A 249 16.31 22.08 -24.06
C ARG A 249 17.04 20.77 -24.39
N GLN A 250 18.29 20.59 -23.95
CA GLN A 250 19.02 19.33 -24.10
C GLN A 250 18.69 18.30 -23.00
N PHE A 251 18.42 18.76 -21.78
CA PHE A 251 18.13 17.88 -20.65
C PHE A 251 16.67 17.41 -20.61
N THR A 252 15.71 18.28 -20.90
CA THR A 252 14.26 17.95 -20.85
C THR A 252 13.89 16.69 -21.64
N PRO A 253 14.39 16.46 -22.88
CA PRO A 253 14.12 15.20 -23.60
C PRO A 253 14.68 13.96 -22.90
N LYS A 254 15.85 14.06 -22.25
CA LYS A 254 16.44 12.95 -21.49
C LYS A 254 15.59 12.61 -20.27
N LEU A 255 15.13 13.63 -19.53
CA LEU A 255 14.24 13.47 -18.38
C LEU A 255 12.89 12.86 -18.81
N SER A 256 12.31 13.34 -19.91
CA SER A 256 11.05 12.82 -20.47
C SER A 256 11.16 11.35 -20.85
N LYS A 257 12.26 10.96 -21.52
CA LYS A 257 12.51 9.56 -21.88
C LYS A 257 12.61 8.66 -20.63
N TRP A 258 13.35 9.10 -19.62
CA TRP A 258 13.44 8.35 -18.35
C TRP A 258 12.09 8.27 -17.64
N TYR A 259 11.38 9.38 -17.50
CA TYR A 259 10.09 9.45 -16.79
C TYR A 259 9.04 8.54 -17.44
N ASN A 260 9.00 8.48 -18.78
CA ASN A 260 8.12 7.59 -19.52
C ASN A 260 8.51 6.11 -19.39
N SER A 261 9.79 5.80 -19.16
CA SER A 261 10.24 4.42 -18.95
C SER A 261 9.77 3.79 -17.63
N LEU A 262 9.32 4.60 -16.67
CA LEU A 262 8.83 4.13 -15.37
C LEU A 262 7.44 3.46 -15.42
N GLY A 263 6.72 3.56 -16.55
CA GLY A 263 5.39 2.99 -16.72
C GLY A 263 4.27 3.75 -15.96
N PRO A 264 3.03 3.22 -15.99
CA PRO A 264 1.86 3.91 -15.42
C PRO A 264 1.84 3.94 -13.89
N ASN A 265 2.43 2.96 -13.22
CA ASN A 265 2.47 2.85 -11.75
C ASN A 265 3.74 3.47 -11.14
N LYS A 266 4.20 4.59 -11.71
CA LYS A 266 5.42 5.26 -11.27
C LYS A 266 5.32 5.74 -9.82
N THR A 267 6.34 5.41 -9.03
CA THR A 267 6.51 5.85 -7.64
C THR A 267 7.13 7.24 -7.54
N VAL A 268 7.38 7.90 -8.67
CA VAL A 268 7.99 9.23 -8.75
C VAL A 268 7.10 10.17 -9.53
N GLU A 269 6.99 11.41 -9.08
CA GLU A 269 6.35 12.49 -9.84
C GLU A 269 7.30 13.67 -10.04
N VAL A 270 7.25 14.29 -11.22
CA VAL A 270 8.02 15.51 -11.53
C VAL A 270 7.06 16.70 -11.49
N VAL A 271 7.49 17.78 -10.85
CA VAL A 271 6.79 19.07 -10.82
C VAL A 271 7.69 20.12 -11.47
N PHE A 272 7.25 20.64 -12.60
CA PHE A 272 7.94 21.67 -13.36
C PHE A 272 7.75 23.04 -12.72
N LEU A 273 8.87 23.74 -12.56
CA LEU A 273 8.98 25.11 -12.11
C LEU A 273 9.59 25.92 -13.26
N SER A 274 8.79 26.76 -13.90
CA SER A 274 9.23 27.52 -15.06
C SER A 274 10.03 28.77 -14.68
N ALA A 275 11.21 28.95 -15.29
CA ALA A 275 11.97 30.20 -15.22
C ALA A 275 11.73 31.08 -16.46
N ASP A 276 10.66 30.82 -17.21
CA ASP A 276 10.27 31.65 -18.34
C ASP A 276 9.75 33.01 -17.84
N HIS A 277 9.98 34.05 -18.63
CA HIS A 277 9.60 35.42 -18.26
C HIS A 277 8.10 35.70 -18.44
N ASP A 278 7.40 34.85 -19.20
CA ASP A 278 6.00 35.05 -19.55
C ASP A 278 5.24 33.71 -19.69
N ALA A 279 3.92 33.78 -19.49
CA ALA A 279 3.02 32.64 -19.51
C ALA A 279 2.95 31.93 -20.87
N ASN A 280 3.17 32.64 -21.99
CA ASN A 280 3.11 32.02 -23.33
C ASN A 280 4.34 31.14 -23.58
N SER A 281 5.53 31.64 -23.24
CA SER A 281 6.78 30.88 -23.27
C SER A 281 6.69 29.65 -22.37
N PHE A 282 6.16 29.81 -21.16
CA PHE A 282 5.86 28.70 -20.25
C PHE A 282 4.95 27.65 -20.91
N LYS A 283 3.79 28.08 -21.39
CA LYS A 283 2.77 27.19 -21.96
C LYS A 283 3.30 26.41 -23.15
N SER A 284 4.01 27.09 -24.05
CA SER A 284 4.63 26.47 -25.23
C SER A 284 5.71 25.45 -24.86
N TYR A 285 6.51 25.73 -23.83
CA TYR A 285 7.55 24.80 -23.41
C TYR A 285 6.98 23.60 -22.65
N TYR A 286 6.04 23.85 -21.74
CA TYR A 286 5.38 22.84 -20.94
C TYR A 286 4.54 21.85 -21.76
N SER A 287 3.99 22.26 -22.91
CA SER A 287 3.17 21.37 -23.76
C SER A 287 3.90 20.11 -24.25
N HIS A 288 5.23 20.07 -24.15
CA HIS A 288 6.06 18.93 -24.55
C HIS A 288 6.49 18.05 -23.37
N MET A 289 6.02 18.34 -22.15
CA MET A 289 6.44 17.67 -20.92
C MET A 289 5.36 16.69 -20.43
N PRO A 290 5.72 15.44 -20.06
CA PRO A 290 4.75 14.42 -19.63
C PRO A 290 4.40 14.45 -18.13
N TRP A 291 4.76 15.51 -17.41
CA TRP A 291 4.64 15.63 -15.95
C TRP A 291 3.88 16.89 -15.54
N LEU A 292 3.73 17.13 -14.24
CA LEU A 292 2.92 18.24 -13.70
C LEU A 292 3.69 19.56 -13.64
N ALA A 293 2.99 20.69 -13.51
CA ALA A 293 3.61 21.99 -13.32
C ALA A 293 2.91 22.84 -12.25
N VAL A 294 3.68 23.72 -11.62
CA VAL A 294 3.12 24.90 -10.93
C VAL A 294 2.79 25.93 -12.01
N ALA A 295 1.62 26.60 -11.89
CA ALA A 295 1.24 27.63 -12.85
C ALA A 295 2.24 28.79 -12.86
N HIS A 296 2.31 29.52 -13.97
CA HIS A 296 3.33 30.57 -14.14
C HIS A 296 3.08 31.77 -13.22
N GLU A 297 1.83 32.01 -12.86
CA GLU A 297 1.40 33.16 -12.08
C GLU A 297 1.52 32.92 -10.57
N GLU A 298 1.85 31.69 -10.14
CA GLU A 298 1.91 31.29 -8.74
C GLU A 298 3.27 31.61 -8.09
N ASP A 299 3.26 32.39 -7.01
CA ASP A 299 4.46 32.71 -6.22
C ASP A 299 5.17 31.46 -5.68
N THR A 300 4.40 30.40 -5.41
CA THR A 300 4.92 29.08 -4.97
C THR A 300 6.03 28.56 -5.88
N ARG A 301 5.98 28.88 -7.18
CA ARG A 301 7.02 28.49 -8.13
C ARG A 301 8.39 29.04 -7.72
N GLU A 302 8.46 30.32 -7.37
CA GLU A 302 9.68 31.00 -6.97
C GLU A 302 10.12 30.59 -5.57
N GLU A 303 9.17 30.40 -4.66
CA GLU A 303 9.44 29.85 -3.33
C GLU A 303 10.10 28.46 -3.41
N LEU A 304 9.60 27.59 -4.27
CA LEU A 304 10.14 26.24 -4.47
C LEU A 304 11.53 26.28 -5.14
N MET A 305 11.76 27.17 -6.12
CA MET A 305 13.09 27.36 -6.70
C MET A 305 14.09 27.87 -5.67
N SER A 306 13.67 28.79 -4.80
CA SER A 306 14.49 29.27 -3.68
C SER A 306 14.78 28.16 -2.67
N TYR A 307 13.76 27.37 -2.32
CA TYR A 307 13.87 26.24 -1.40
C TYR A 307 14.90 25.20 -1.88
N ILE A 308 14.88 24.85 -3.17
CA ILE A 308 15.86 23.93 -3.76
C ILE A 308 17.17 24.62 -4.17
N ARG A 309 17.34 25.91 -3.84
CA ARG A 309 18.57 26.70 -4.02
C ARG A 309 19.03 26.73 -5.48
N VAL A 310 18.12 26.99 -6.42
CA VAL A 310 18.45 27.13 -7.84
C VAL A 310 19.46 28.26 -8.03
N LYS A 311 20.69 27.91 -8.46
CA LYS A 311 21.74 28.87 -8.87
C LYS A 311 21.86 29.00 -10.39
N GLY A 312 21.23 28.08 -11.12
CA GLY A 312 21.27 28.02 -12.58
C GLY A 312 20.40 26.86 -13.07
N ILE A 313 19.92 26.96 -14.30
CA ILE A 313 19.03 25.97 -14.93
C ILE A 313 19.76 25.24 -16.09
N PRO A 314 19.43 23.97 -16.37
CA PRO A 314 18.41 23.15 -15.70
C PRO A 314 18.86 22.73 -14.29
N HIS A 315 17.88 22.59 -13.39
CA HIS A 315 18.10 22.13 -12.02
C HIS A 315 17.02 21.10 -11.66
N LEU A 316 17.42 19.93 -11.16
CA LEU A 316 16.51 18.85 -10.81
C LEU A 316 16.79 18.36 -9.39
N ALA A 317 16.02 18.86 -8.42
CA ALA A 317 16.12 18.41 -7.04
C ALA A 317 15.23 17.19 -6.80
N VAL A 318 15.71 16.23 -6.00
CA VAL A 318 14.95 15.02 -5.63
C VAL A 318 14.62 15.13 -4.15
N LEU A 319 13.33 15.02 -3.83
CA LEU A 319 12.82 15.03 -2.47
C LEU A 319 12.28 13.66 -2.10
N ASP A 320 12.51 13.25 -0.85
CA ASP A 320 11.77 12.15 -0.23
C ASP A 320 10.32 12.62 0.00
N ALA A 321 9.37 11.99 -0.68
CA ALA A 321 7.97 12.34 -0.62
C ALA A 321 7.34 12.10 0.76
N ARG A 322 7.97 11.27 1.61
CA ARG A 322 7.49 11.01 2.99
C ARG A 322 7.83 12.13 3.96
N THR A 323 8.95 12.81 3.77
CA THR A 323 9.45 13.82 4.71
C THR A 323 9.52 15.23 4.13
N GLY A 324 9.49 15.36 2.79
CA GLY A 324 9.75 16.59 2.07
C GLY A 324 11.22 17.01 2.08
N ARG A 325 12.14 16.17 2.56
CA ARG A 325 13.57 16.51 2.60
C ARG A 325 14.21 16.33 1.22
N ILE A 326 15.12 17.25 0.87
CA ILE A 326 15.97 17.10 -0.30
C ILE A 326 17.00 16.00 -0.03
N ILE A 327 17.01 14.97 -0.87
CA ILE A 327 17.97 13.86 -0.82
C ILE A 327 19.03 13.97 -1.93
N GLU A 328 18.72 14.73 -2.97
CA GLU A 328 19.66 15.07 -4.04
C GLU A 328 19.42 16.52 -4.46
N GLU A 329 20.41 17.38 -4.27
CA GLU A 329 20.28 18.81 -4.58
C GLU A 329 20.16 19.04 -6.09
N ASN A 330 20.95 18.34 -6.92
CA ASN A 330 20.84 18.46 -8.37
C ASN A 330 21.23 17.15 -9.09
N ALA A 331 20.24 16.55 -9.76
CA ALA A 331 20.37 15.29 -10.48
C ALA A 331 20.68 15.44 -11.98
N VAL A 332 20.78 16.66 -12.53
CA VAL A 332 20.95 16.88 -13.98
C VAL A 332 22.16 16.16 -14.59
N SER A 333 23.27 16.11 -13.85
CA SER A 333 24.52 15.45 -14.28
C SER A 333 24.71 14.06 -13.67
N LYS A 334 23.68 13.50 -13.03
CA LYS A 334 23.73 12.22 -12.32
C LYS A 334 22.83 11.18 -13.00
N PRO A 335 23.07 9.88 -12.78
CA PRO A 335 22.14 8.85 -13.21
C PRO A 335 20.76 9.05 -12.55
N LEU A 336 19.71 9.05 -13.37
CA LEU A 336 18.33 9.04 -12.90
C LEU A 336 17.98 7.61 -12.47
N ASP A 337 18.31 7.28 -11.22
CA ASP A 337 18.15 5.94 -10.66
C ASP A 337 17.42 5.99 -9.32
N ILE A 338 16.23 5.40 -9.28
CA ILE A 338 15.38 5.32 -8.10
C ILE A 338 16.03 4.50 -6.99
N ASN A 339 16.76 3.43 -7.32
CA ASN A 339 17.39 2.57 -6.32
C ASN A 339 18.54 3.30 -5.62
N ARG A 340 19.25 4.17 -6.34
CA ARG A 340 20.24 5.08 -5.75
C ARG A 340 19.58 6.06 -4.77
N TRP A 341 18.40 6.61 -5.09
CA TRP A 341 17.72 7.51 -4.16
C TRP A 341 17.19 6.78 -2.93
N ARG A 342 16.68 5.55 -3.08
CA ARG A 342 16.29 4.70 -1.95
C ARG A 342 17.44 4.47 -0.98
N SER A 343 18.65 4.20 -1.47
CA SER A 343 19.81 4.01 -0.60
C SER A 343 20.26 5.27 0.14
N LEU A 344 19.90 6.48 -0.33
CA LEU A 344 20.16 7.73 0.39
C LEU A 344 19.12 8.02 1.49
N VAL A 345 17.94 7.38 1.43
CA VAL A 345 16.87 7.54 2.43
C VAL A 345 17.00 6.54 3.56
N TYR A 346 17.43 5.31 3.25
CA TYR A 346 17.37 4.17 4.18
C TYR A 346 18.73 3.74 4.76
N ASN A 347 19.80 4.51 4.53
CA ASN A 347 21.13 4.28 5.13
C ASN A 347 21.48 5.34 6.17
#